data_AF-A0AAW1XH47-F1
#
_entry.id   AF-A0AAW1XH47-F1
#
_cell.length_a   1.000
_cell.length_b   1.000
_cell.length_c   1.000
_cell.angle_alpha   90.00
_cell.angle_beta   90.00
_cell.angle_gamma   90.00
#
_symmetry.space_group_name_H-M   'P 1'
#
loop_
_entity.id
_entity.type
_entity.pdbx_description
1 polymer ?
#
loop_
_entity_poly.entity_id
_entity_poly.type
_entity_poly.pdbx_seq_one_letter_code
_entity_poly.pdbx_strand_id
1 'polypeptide(L)'
;MALHGFCGPLISSPSLTPARTPTSTMVIHSCPPTVWVNAKIRNTTTKPLSATASTPQKYMYPDPIPEFAESETHKFRAELSRKLLKDKATFGDDFNSVIDVCTQIFSEFLLKEYGGPGTLLVDPFTDMLVALKEKELPGAPLAARASLLWAQNYLDQDWDVWNSNSPK
;
A
#
# COMPACT_ATOMS: atom_id res chain seq x y z
N MET A 1 -70.29 -8.90 30.01
CA MET A 1 -70.12 -7.99 31.16
C MET A 1 -68.61 -7.87 31.37
N ALA A 2 -67.92 -6.81 30.91
CA ALA A 2 -67.89 -5.43 31.46
C ALA A 2 -67.50 -5.42 32.96
N LEU A 3 -66.54 -4.65 33.49
CA LEU A 3 -65.60 -3.62 33.02
C LEU A 3 -64.64 -3.29 34.21
N HIS A 4 -63.44 -2.75 33.89
CA HIS A 4 -62.61 -1.78 34.65
C HIS A 4 -62.04 -2.14 36.04
N GLY A 5 -60.87 -1.65 36.47
CA GLY A 5 -59.94 -0.62 35.96
C GLY A 5 -58.70 -0.57 36.90
N PHE A 6 -57.46 -0.39 36.42
CA PHE A 6 -56.75 0.82 35.94
C PHE A 6 -55.92 1.52 37.03
N CYS A 7 -54.61 1.75 36.74
CA CYS A 7 -53.71 2.88 37.11
C CYS A 7 -52.26 2.33 37.12
N GLY A 8 -51.23 2.73 36.36
CA GLY A 8 -50.82 3.87 35.52
C GLY A 8 -49.25 3.84 35.51
N PRO A 9 -48.50 4.83 34.98
CA PRO A 9 -48.54 5.45 33.66
C PRO A 9 -47.25 5.20 32.82
N LEU A 10 -47.38 5.52 31.54
CA LEU A 10 -46.37 5.60 30.48
C LEU A 10 -45.33 6.71 30.75
N ILE A 11 -44.06 6.47 30.42
CA ILE A 11 -43.06 7.52 30.29
C ILE A 11 -42.46 7.48 28.88
N SER A 12 -42.62 8.61 28.21
CA SER A 12 -42.28 8.93 26.82
C SER A 12 -40.79 8.95 26.51
N SER A 13 -40.49 8.67 25.23
CA SER A 13 -39.29 9.13 24.52
C SER A 13 -39.31 10.65 24.29
N PRO A 14 -38.13 11.29 24.28
CA PRO A 14 -37.84 12.44 23.41
C PRO A 14 -36.60 12.14 22.54
N SER A 15 -36.73 12.18 21.21
CA SER A 15 -36.52 13.33 20.33
C SER A 15 -35.05 13.61 19.99
N LEU A 16 -34.76 13.42 18.70
CA LEU A 16 -33.58 13.87 17.98
C LEU A 16 -33.26 15.35 18.25
N THR A 17 -31.98 15.64 18.50
CA THR A 17 -31.40 16.96 18.27
C THR A 17 -30.05 16.79 17.55
N PRO A 18 -29.74 17.62 16.53
CA PRO A 18 -28.48 17.56 15.82
C PRO A 18 -27.43 18.39 16.56
N ALA A 19 -26.35 17.77 17.04
CA ALA A 19 -25.23 18.47 17.65
C ALA A 19 -24.14 18.76 16.59
N ARG A 20 -23.98 20.06 16.37
CA ARG A 20 -23.23 20.78 15.35
C ARG A 20 -21.72 20.49 15.39
N THR A 21 -21.17 20.17 14.23
CA THR A 21 -19.73 20.07 13.94
C THR A 21 -18.99 21.38 14.29
N PRO A 22 -17.79 21.33 14.90
CA PRO A 22 -16.89 22.47 14.91
C PRO A 22 -16.21 22.57 13.55
N THR A 23 -16.84 23.29 12.62
CA THR A 23 -16.20 23.77 11.40
C THR A 23 -15.16 24.80 11.79
N SER A 24 -13.88 24.40 11.78
CA SER A 24 -12.75 25.30 11.91
C SER A 24 -12.62 26.12 10.63
N THR A 25 -13.28 27.28 10.60
CA THR A 25 -13.12 28.28 9.55
C THR A 25 -11.77 28.97 9.75
N MET A 26 -10.75 28.53 9.02
CA MET A 26 -9.49 29.28 8.88
C MET A 26 -9.78 30.57 8.11
N VAL A 27 -9.75 31.71 8.80
CA VAL A 27 -9.83 33.04 8.21
C VAL A 27 -8.48 33.34 7.55
N ILE A 28 -8.46 33.34 6.21
CA ILE A 28 -7.30 33.80 5.43
C ILE A 28 -7.22 35.31 5.60
N HIS A 29 -6.35 35.77 6.50
CA HIS A 29 -5.95 37.17 6.58
C HIS A 29 -5.02 37.50 5.41
N SER A 30 -5.60 38.11 4.38
CA SER A 30 -4.89 38.77 3.30
C SER A 30 -4.15 40.00 3.84
N CYS A 31 -2.83 39.92 3.99
CA CYS A 31 -1.98 41.09 4.19
C CYS A 31 -1.10 41.29 2.96
N PRO A 32 -1.25 42.39 2.20
CA PRO A 32 -0.20 42.87 1.33
C PRO A 32 0.75 43.77 2.14
N PRO A 33 2.06 43.67 1.88
CA PRO A 33 2.75 44.91 1.58
C PRO A 33 3.52 44.79 0.28
N THR A 34 3.21 45.72 -0.61
CA THR A 34 4.03 46.18 -1.72
C THR A 34 5.47 46.42 -1.28
N VAL A 35 6.40 45.64 -1.84
CA VAL A 35 7.80 46.04 -1.94
C VAL A 35 8.12 46.13 -3.42
N TRP A 36 8.17 47.37 -3.91
CA TRP A 36 8.55 47.72 -5.27
C TRP A 36 10.07 47.62 -5.37
N VAL A 37 10.58 46.48 -5.84
CA VAL A 37 11.99 46.36 -6.23
C VAL A 37 12.14 46.84 -7.67
N ASN A 38 12.85 47.96 -7.84
CA ASN A 38 13.26 48.41 -9.17
C ASN A 38 14.37 47.47 -9.69
N ALA A 39 13.99 46.40 -10.38
CA ALA A 39 14.92 45.58 -11.13
C ALA A 39 15.33 46.33 -12.41
N LYS A 40 16.52 46.92 -12.38
CA LYS A 40 17.16 47.53 -13.55
C LYS A 40 17.44 46.44 -14.58
N ILE A 41 16.61 46.36 -15.62
CA ILE A 41 16.81 45.45 -16.75
C ILE A 41 18.09 45.87 -17.47
N ARG A 42 19.16 45.10 -17.31
CA ARG A 42 20.38 45.22 -18.12
C ARG A 42 20.26 44.23 -19.26
N ASN A 43 19.99 44.72 -20.46
CA ASN A 43 19.99 43.92 -21.68
C ASN A 43 21.43 43.53 -21.99
N THR A 44 21.87 42.37 -21.50
CA THR A 44 23.09 41.72 -21.98
C THR A 44 22.71 40.69 -23.02
N THR A 45 23.08 40.94 -24.27
CA THR A 45 22.98 40.00 -25.38
C THR A 45 23.77 38.73 -25.04
N THR A 46 23.09 37.74 -24.48
CA THR A 46 23.64 36.40 -24.28
C THR A 46 23.52 35.64 -25.60
N LYS A 47 24.67 35.24 -26.15
CA LYS A 47 24.75 34.29 -27.25
C LYS A 47 23.88 33.07 -26.95
N PRO A 48 23.15 32.50 -27.92
CA PRO A 48 22.35 31.31 -27.67
C PRO A 48 23.28 30.16 -27.27
N LEU A 49 23.15 29.67 -26.04
CA LEU A 49 23.68 28.36 -25.69
C LEU A 49 22.93 27.36 -26.55
N SER A 50 23.64 26.67 -27.43
CA SER A 50 23.12 25.47 -28.07
C SER A 50 22.93 24.43 -26.98
N ALA A 51 21.69 24.28 -26.52
CA ALA A 51 21.30 23.14 -25.70
C ALA A 51 21.31 21.91 -26.61
N THR A 52 22.37 21.11 -26.56
CA THR A 52 22.30 19.74 -27.02
C THR A 52 21.29 19.04 -26.12
N ALA A 53 20.10 18.80 -26.67
CA ALA A 53 19.09 17.98 -26.02
C ALA A 53 19.69 16.59 -25.80
N SER A 54 20.16 16.33 -24.57
CA SER A 54 20.43 14.96 -24.13
C SER A 54 19.10 14.22 -24.22
N THR A 55 19.03 13.24 -25.10
CA THR A 55 17.90 12.32 -25.11
C THR A 55 17.73 11.79 -23.69
N PRO A 56 16.51 11.78 -23.12
CA PRO A 56 16.28 11.17 -21.82
C PRO A 56 16.80 9.74 -21.90
N GLN A 57 17.83 9.42 -21.11
CA GLN A 57 18.26 8.04 -20.99
C GLN A 57 17.06 7.28 -20.43
N LYS A 58 16.46 6.41 -21.26
CA LYS A 58 15.35 5.55 -20.85
C LYS A 58 15.91 4.69 -19.73
N TYR A 59 15.53 5.02 -18.50
CA TYR A 59 15.89 4.22 -17.34
C TYR A 59 15.37 2.80 -17.58
N MET A 60 16.29 1.87 -17.80
CA MET A 60 16.02 0.44 -17.88
C MET A 60 16.30 -0.14 -16.51
N TYR A 61 15.28 -0.71 -15.89
CA TYR A 61 15.49 -1.54 -14.71
C TYR A 61 16.35 -2.75 -15.12
N PRO A 62 17.30 -3.17 -14.27
CA PRO A 62 18.01 -4.42 -14.48
C PRO A 62 17.04 -5.60 -14.56
N ASP A 63 17.44 -6.64 -15.27
CA ASP A 63 16.68 -7.90 -15.31
C ASP A 63 16.55 -8.47 -13.89
N PRO A 64 15.44 -9.16 -13.57
CA PRO A 64 15.23 -9.77 -12.26
C PRO A 64 16.40 -10.70 -11.88
N ILE A 65 16.82 -10.66 -10.60
CA ILE A 65 17.94 -11.46 -10.08
C ILE A 65 17.38 -12.78 -9.51
N PRO A 66 17.61 -13.94 -10.15
CA PRO A 66 16.99 -15.20 -9.74
C PRO A 66 17.36 -15.64 -8.31
N GLU A 67 18.61 -15.45 -7.90
CA GLU A 67 19.10 -15.84 -6.57
C GLU A 67 18.46 -14.99 -5.46
N PHE A 68 18.25 -13.70 -5.74
CA PHE A 68 17.52 -12.82 -4.83
C PHE A 68 16.05 -13.25 -4.75
N ALA A 69 15.42 -13.52 -5.89
CA ALA A 69 14.03 -13.95 -5.94
C ALA A 69 13.80 -15.25 -5.15
N GLU A 70 14.70 -16.23 -5.25
CA GLU A 70 14.65 -17.47 -4.48
C GLU A 70 14.80 -17.19 -2.97
N SER A 71 15.82 -16.43 -2.57
CA SER A 71 16.06 -16.03 -1.18
C SER A 71 14.83 -15.34 -0.57
N GLU A 72 14.28 -14.34 -1.26
CA GLU A 72 13.13 -13.57 -0.78
C GLU A 72 11.84 -14.39 -0.77
N THR A 73 11.65 -15.30 -1.74
CA THR A 73 10.52 -16.23 -1.73
C THR A 73 10.54 -17.11 -0.48
N HIS A 74 11.72 -17.59 -0.06
CA HIS A 74 11.85 -18.38 1.16
C HIS A 74 11.54 -17.59 2.43
N LYS A 75 12.06 -16.36 2.54
CA LYS A 75 11.76 -15.47 3.67
C LYS A 75 10.28 -15.12 3.73
N PHE A 76 9.70 -14.77 2.59
CA PHE A 76 8.29 -14.49 2.43
C PHE A 76 7.42 -15.65 2.92
N ARG A 77 7.68 -16.88 2.44
CA ARG A 77 6.91 -18.07 2.83
C ARG A 77 6.95 -18.29 4.35
N ALA A 78 8.14 -18.17 4.95
CA ALA A 78 8.32 -18.34 6.39
C ALA A 78 7.56 -17.27 7.19
N GLU A 79 7.68 -16.01 6.77
CA GLU A 79 7.03 -14.89 7.43
C GLU A 79 5.50 -14.91 7.27
N LEU A 80 5.00 -15.21 6.07
CA LEU A 80 3.57 -15.35 5.83
C LEU A 80 3.00 -16.48 6.69
N SER A 81 3.64 -17.65 6.68
CA SER A 81 3.24 -18.78 7.53
C SER A 81 3.17 -18.37 9.01
N ARG A 82 4.21 -17.72 9.52
CA ARG A 82 4.26 -17.22 10.91
C ARG A 82 3.16 -16.21 11.22
N LYS A 83 2.85 -15.30 10.28
CA LYS A 83 1.79 -14.29 10.46
C LYS A 83 0.42 -14.95 10.49
N LEU A 84 0.13 -15.82 9.53
CA LEU A 84 -1.17 -16.46 9.37
C LEU A 84 -1.43 -17.55 10.42
N LEU A 85 -0.39 -18.12 11.01
CA LEU A 85 -0.52 -19.11 12.10
C LEU A 85 -1.28 -18.55 13.31
N LYS A 86 -1.26 -17.24 13.53
CA LYS A 86 -2.03 -16.57 14.59
C LYS A 86 -3.54 -16.72 14.39
N ASP A 87 -3.96 -16.79 13.14
CA ASP A 87 -5.35 -16.93 12.72
C ASP A 87 -5.60 -18.33 12.13
N LYS A 88 -4.84 -19.36 12.56
CA LYS A 88 -4.90 -20.73 12.03
C LYS A 88 -6.33 -21.29 11.97
N ALA A 89 -7.19 -20.94 12.92
CA ALA A 89 -8.60 -21.36 12.95
C ALA A 89 -9.39 -20.89 11.71
N THR A 90 -9.01 -19.77 11.10
CA THR A 90 -9.61 -19.27 9.84
C THR A 90 -9.30 -20.21 8.68
N PHE A 91 -8.08 -20.77 8.65
CA PHE A 91 -7.58 -21.52 7.51
C PHE A 91 -7.83 -23.03 7.60
N GLY A 92 -7.99 -23.57 8.81
CA GLY A 92 -8.22 -24.99 9.03
C GLY A 92 -7.14 -25.86 8.37
N ASP A 93 -7.59 -26.85 7.61
CA ASP A 93 -6.71 -27.80 6.90
C ASP A 93 -6.08 -27.20 5.64
N ASP A 94 -6.68 -26.15 5.08
CA ASP A 94 -6.23 -25.45 3.87
C ASP A 94 -5.08 -24.47 4.11
N PHE A 95 -4.58 -24.38 5.35
CA PHE A 95 -3.51 -23.47 5.74
C PHE A 95 -2.29 -23.55 4.82
N ASN A 96 -1.80 -24.76 4.54
CA ASN A 96 -0.62 -24.92 3.67
C ASN A 96 -0.93 -24.53 2.22
N SER A 97 -2.12 -24.89 1.72
CA SER A 97 -2.57 -24.54 0.37
C SER A 97 -2.61 -23.02 0.15
N VAL A 98 -3.06 -22.25 1.14
CA VAL A 98 -3.06 -20.78 1.10
C VAL A 98 -1.63 -20.24 1.01
N ILE A 99 -0.72 -20.74 1.86
CA ILE A 99 0.68 -20.33 1.86
C ILE A 99 1.34 -20.63 0.50
N ASP A 100 1.09 -21.81 -0.05
CA ASP A 100 1.70 -22.24 -1.30
C ASP A 100 1.20 -21.40 -2.49
N VAL A 101 -0.10 -21.07 -2.56
CA VAL A 101 -0.64 -20.18 -3.60
C VAL A 101 -0.03 -18.78 -3.52
N CYS A 102 0.02 -18.18 -2.33
CA CYS A 102 0.63 -16.88 -2.15
C CYS A 102 2.13 -16.89 -2.50
N THR A 103 2.85 -17.93 -2.09
CA THR A 103 4.29 -18.08 -2.35
C THR A 103 4.57 -18.24 -3.84
N GLN A 104 3.77 -19.03 -4.55
CA GLN A 104 3.91 -19.22 -5.99
C GLN A 104 3.76 -17.88 -6.74
N ILE A 105 2.66 -17.16 -6.49
CA ILE A 105 2.39 -15.89 -7.19
C ILE A 105 3.48 -14.86 -6.89
N PHE A 106 3.91 -14.77 -5.62
CA PHE A 106 4.98 -13.85 -5.24
C PHE A 106 6.31 -14.20 -5.91
N SER A 107 6.66 -15.48 -5.96
CA SER A 107 7.89 -15.97 -6.61
C SER A 107 7.89 -15.65 -8.10
N GLU A 108 6.76 -15.87 -8.79
CA GLU A 108 6.63 -15.55 -10.20
C GLU A 108 6.79 -14.05 -10.48
N PHE A 109 6.22 -13.19 -9.63
CA PHE A 109 6.41 -11.75 -9.70
C PHE A 109 7.89 -11.36 -9.51
N LEU A 110 8.56 -11.91 -8.50
CA LEU A 110 9.97 -11.60 -8.24
C LEU A 110 10.89 -12.03 -9.38
N LEU A 111 10.58 -13.14 -10.05
CA LEU A 111 11.40 -13.68 -11.14
C LEU A 111 11.18 -12.98 -12.49
N LYS A 112 10.02 -12.36 -12.70
CA LYS A 112 9.63 -11.85 -14.03
C LYS A 112 9.54 -10.33 -14.08
N GLU A 113 9.18 -9.68 -12.98
CA GLU A 113 8.72 -8.28 -13.01
C GLU A 113 9.43 -7.39 -12.00
N TYR A 114 9.87 -7.93 -10.86
CA TYR A 114 10.55 -7.12 -9.85
C TYR A 114 11.96 -6.73 -10.32
N GLY A 115 12.17 -5.43 -10.56
CA GLY A 115 13.43 -4.85 -11.02
C GLY A 115 14.26 -4.19 -9.92
N GLY A 116 13.79 -4.22 -8.66
CA GLY A 116 14.43 -3.56 -7.52
C GLY A 116 13.56 -2.47 -6.87
N PRO A 117 14.14 -1.60 -6.03
CA PRO A 117 13.41 -0.70 -5.17
C PRO A 117 12.47 0.22 -5.93
N GLY A 118 11.25 0.38 -5.44
CA GLY A 118 10.22 1.18 -6.09
C GLY A 118 9.53 0.50 -7.29
N THR A 119 9.81 -0.78 -7.57
CA THR A 119 9.09 -1.58 -8.60
C THR A 119 8.06 -2.54 -8.02
N LEU A 120 7.77 -2.46 -6.71
CA LEU A 120 6.75 -3.29 -6.10
C LEU A 120 5.36 -2.99 -6.70
N LEU A 121 4.79 -3.98 -7.40
CA LEU A 121 3.46 -3.88 -8.00
C LEU A 121 2.36 -4.35 -7.04
N VAL A 122 1.16 -3.81 -7.19
CA VAL A 122 -0.03 -4.25 -6.43
C VAL A 122 -0.69 -5.48 -7.04
N ASP A 123 -0.56 -5.64 -8.36
CA ASP A 123 -1.18 -6.68 -9.16
C ASP A 123 -0.94 -8.11 -8.62
N PRO A 124 0.29 -8.55 -8.27
CA PRO A 124 0.49 -9.89 -7.71
C PRO A 124 -0.31 -10.14 -6.43
N PHE A 125 -0.59 -9.12 -5.62
CA PHE A 125 -1.39 -9.28 -4.40
C PHE A 125 -2.89 -9.30 -4.68
N THR A 126 -3.32 -8.62 -5.75
CA THR A 126 -4.69 -8.73 -6.26
C THR A 126 -4.90 -10.12 -6.85
N ASP A 127 -3.92 -10.64 -7.58
CA ASP A 127 -3.94 -11.99 -8.14
C ASP A 127 -3.95 -13.05 -7.04
N MET A 128 -3.22 -12.86 -5.93
CA MET A 128 -3.34 -13.72 -4.75
C MET A 128 -4.77 -13.75 -4.22
N LEU A 129 -5.42 -12.60 -4.08
CA LEU A 129 -6.80 -12.53 -3.60
C LEU A 129 -7.75 -13.27 -4.56
N VAL A 130 -7.62 -13.03 -5.87
CA VAL A 130 -8.45 -13.66 -6.89
C VAL A 130 -8.23 -15.17 -6.92
N ALA A 131 -6.97 -15.62 -7.00
CA ALA A 131 -6.62 -17.04 -7.06
C ALA A 131 -7.08 -17.82 -5.82
N LEU A 132 -6.95 -17.23 -4.62
CA LEU A 132 -7.45 -17.85 -3.40
C LEU A 132 -8.99 -17.95 -3.41
N LYS A 133 -9.68 -16.91 -3.89
CA LYS A 133 -11.15 -16.93 -3.99
C LYS A 133 -11.66 -17.93 -5.03
N GLU A 134 -11.01 -18.02 -6.18
CA GLU A 134 -11.38 -18.96 -7.25
C GLU A 134 -11.15 -20.42 -6.82
N LYS A 135 -10.15 -20.66 -5.96
CA LYS A 135 -9.90 -21.96 -5.35
C LYS A 135 -10.73 -22.22 -4.10
N GLU A 136 -11.66 -21.32 -3.76
CA GLU A 136 -12.50 -21.38 -2.55
C GLU A 136 -11.70 -21.52 -1.24
N LEU A 137 -10.46 -21.00 -1.22
CA LEU A 137 -9.59 -21.10 -0.06
C LEU A 137 -9.94 -20.05 1.00
N PRO A 138 -9.90 -20.42 2.29
CA PRO A 138 -10.27 -19.54 3.38
C PRO A 138 -9.27 -18.39 3.58
N GLY A 139 -9.77 -17.29 4.14
CA GLY A 139 -8.92 -16.18 4.59
C GLY A 139 -8.23 -15.40 3.45
N ALA A 140 -8.73 -15.48 2.21
CA ALA A 140 -8.12 -14.85 1.04
C ALA A 140 -7.74 -13.36 1.21
N PRO A 141 -8.62 -12.46 1.73
CA PRO A 141 -8.26 -11.06 1.96
C PRO A 141 -7.16 -10.88 3.01
N LEU A 142 -7.15 -11.75 4.02
CA LEU A 142 -6.19 -11.68 5.12
C LEU A 142 -4.81 -12.15 4.66
N ALA A 143 -4.73 -13.24 3.88
CA ALA A 143 -3.51 -13.71 3.25
C ALA A 143 -2.93 -12.68 2.27
N ALA A 144 -3.72 -12.19 1.31
CA ALA A 144 -3.26 -11.20 0.34
C ALA A 144 -2.76 -9.90 0.99
N ARG A 145 -3.49 -9.39 2.01
CA ARG A 145 -3.07 -8.20 2.76
C ARG A 145 -1.79 -8.44 3.56
N ALA A 146 -1.66 -9.59 4.21
CA ALA A 146 -0.45 -9.94 4.94
C ALA A 146 0.77 -10.01 4.01
N SER A 147 0.58 -10.59 2.82
CA SER A 147 1.60 -10.65 1.76
C SER A 147 2.04 -9.26 1.31
N LEU A 148 1.09 -8.40 0.96
CA LEU A 148 1.37 -7.02 0.53
C LEU A 148 2.12 -6.24 1.60
N LEU A 149 1.66 -6.32 2.85
CA LEU A 149 2.28 -5.59 3.96
C LEU A 149 3.70 -6.10 4.25
N TRP A 150 3.97 -7.40 4.09
CA TRP A 150 5.33 -7.90 4.21
C TRP A 150 6.21 -7.31 3.10
N ALA A 151 5.78 -7.40 1.84
CA ALA A 151 6.58 -6.91 0.71
C ALA A 151 6.89 -5.42 0.83
N GLN A 152 5.90 -4.59 1.21
CA GLN A 152 6.09 -3.15 1.43
C GLN A 152 7.12 -2.82 2.51
N ASN A 153 7.29 -3.67 3.52
CA ASN A 153 8.17 -3.39 4.65
C ASN A 153 9.58 -3.96 4.50
N TYR A 154 9.75 -5.01 3.69
CA TYR A 154 11.00 -5.79 3.69
C TYR A 154 11.64 -5.92 2.31
N LEU A 155 10.87 -5.97 1.22
CA LEU A 155 11.42 -6.37 -0.08
C LEU A 155 12.50 -5.40 -0.59
N ASP A 156 12.18 -4.11 -0.62
CA ASP A 156 13.12 -3.07 -1.08
C ASP A 156 14.32 -2.94 -0.13
N GLN A 157 14.10 -3.10 1.18
CA GLN A 157 15.17 -3.06 2.18
C GLN A 157 16.14 -4.24 1.99
N ASP A 158 15.61 -5.44 1.76
CA ASP A 158 16.40 -6.64 1.57
C ASP A 158 17.18 -6.59 0.25
N TRP A 159 16.64 -5.93 -0.78
CA TRP A 159 17.36 -5.62 -2.01
C TRP A 159 18.59 -4.73 -1.77
N ASP A 160 18.44 -3.66 -0.99
CA ASP A 160 19.56 -2.76 -0.67
C ASP A 160 20.66 -3.50 0.10
N VAL A 161 20.27 -4.37 1.04
CA VAL A 161 21.19 -5.23 1.80
C VAL A 161 21.88 -6.24 0.88
N TRP A 162 21.16 -6.86 -0.05
CA TRP A 162 21.70 -7.81 -1.02
C TRP A 162 22.83 -7.18 -1.85
N ASN A 163 22.58 -6.02 -2.43
CA ASN A 163 23.54 -5.31 -3.28
C ASN A 163 24.69 -4.66 -2.51
N SER A 164 24.53 -4.45 -1.20
CA SER A 164 25.62 -3.94 -0.34
C SER A 164 26.62 -5.03 0.04
N ASN A 165 26.19 -6.31 0.05
CA ASN A 165 27.00 -7.45 0.44
C ASN A 165 27.59 -8.22 -0.76
N SER A 166 27.20 -7.90 -1.99
CA SER A 166 27.80 -8.48 -3.19
C SER A 166 29.22 -7.91 -3.41
N PRO A 167 30.22 -8.75 -3.73
CA PRO A 167 31.54 -8.26 -4.13
C PRO A 167 31.40 -7.36 -5.36
N LYS A 168 31.94 -6.14 -5.29
CA LYS A 168 32.01 -5.19 -6.42
C LYS A 168 33.10 -5.58 -7.43
#